data_AF-A0AAN0JD60-F1
#
_entry.id   AF-A0AAN0JD60-F1
#
_cell.length_a   1.000
_cell.length_b   1.000
_cell.length_c   1.000
_cell.angle_alpha   90.00
_cell.angle_beta   90.00
_cell.angle_gamma   90.00
#
_symmetry.space_group_name_H-M   'P 1'
#
loop_
_entity.id
_entity.type
_entity.pdbx_description
1 polymer ?
#
loop_
_entity_poly.entity_id
_entity_poly.type
_entity_poly.pdbx_seq_one_letter_code
_entity_poly.pdbx_strand_id
1 'polypeptide(L)'
;MGYARALIVDHSAETLARAITIAIRYSVVRRQTQNRPGEPETQVLDYQTQQFKLFPLLASAYAMKFAGHYMMKLYTEVTKEISEGNLKSLPELHATSAGLKAFCSELCCNGIELCRLSCGGHGYSAASGLPQLYADYSPSPTYEGENTVMLLQTAR
;
A
#
# COMPACT_ATOMS: atom_id res chain seq x y z
N MET A 1 -0.68 16.83 13.73
CA MET A 1 -1.47 15.66 13.31
C MET A 1 -1.34 15.38 11.81
N GLY A 2 -1.51 16.36 10.91
CA GLY A 2 -1.39 16.13 9.46
C GLY A 2 -0.06 15.54 8.98
N TYR A 3 1.07 15.96 9.57
CA TYR A 3 2.41 15.48 9.19
C TYR A 3 2.61 13.98 9.40
N ALA A 4 2.27 13.45 10.58
CA ALA A 4 2.44 12.02 10.88
C ALA A 4 1.60 11.14 9.95
N ARG A 5 0.37 11.57 9.62
CA ARG A 5 -0.48 10.90 8.64
C ARG A 5 0.10 10.91 7.23
N ALA A 6 0.77 12.00 6.84
CA ALA A 6 1.45 12.08 5.54
C ALA A 6 2.60 11.07 5.43
N LEU A 7 3.38 10.92 6.51
CA LEU A 7 4.43 9.91 6.60
C LEU A 7 3.86 8.49 6.51
N ILE A 8 2.70 8.21 7.11
CA ILE A 8 2.05 6.90 6.99
C ILE A 8 1.67 6.62 5.53
N VAL A 9 1.11 7.59 4.79
CA VAL A 9 0.77 7.40 3.37
C VAL A 9 2.00 7.04 2.54
N ASP A 10 3.10 7.78 2.72
CA ASP A 10 4.36 7.52 2.01
C ASP A 10 4.96 6.16 2.38
N HIS A 11 4.99 5.85 3.69
CA HIS A 11 5.44 4.56 4.21
C HIS A 11 4.60 3.38 3.68
N SER A 12 3.29 3.59 3.49
CA SER A 12 2.39 2.59 2.90
C SER A 12 2.77 2.28 1.45
N ALA A 13 3.12 3.31 0.67
CA ALA A 13 3.54 3.13 -0.71
C ALA A 13 4.84 2.33 -0.80
N GLU A 14 5.83 2.66 0.03
CA GLU A 14 7.13 2.00 0.06
C GLU A 14 7.03 0.54 0.53
N THR A 15 6.23 0.29 1.56
CA THR A 15 6.03 -1.06 2.09
C THR A 15 5.29 -1.94 1.07
N LEU A 16 4.24 -1.43 0.42
CA LEU A 16 3.57 -2.16 -0.66
C LEU A 16 4.52 -2.41 -1.84
N ALA A 17 5.36 -1.43 -2.20
CA ALA A 17 6.37 -1.57 -3.24
C ALA A 17 7.39 -2.70 -2.94
N ARG A 18 7.79 -2.87 -1.68
CA ARG A 18 8.66 -3.97 -1.25
C ARG A 18 7.97 -5.33 -1.41
N ALA A 19 6.73 -5.45 -0.94
CA ALA A 19 5.95 -6.68 -1.05
C ALA A 19 5.72 -7.08 -2.51
N ILE A 20 5.29 -6.13 -3.35
CA ILE A 20 4.99 -6.39 -4.75
C ILE A 20 6.24 -6.72 -5.56
N THR A 21 7.39 -6.13 -5.23
CA THR A 21 8.68 -6.46 -5.85
C THR A 21 9.02 -7.93 -5.62
N ILE A 22 8.86 -8.43 -4.39
CA ILE A 22 9.11 -9.84 -4.05
C ILE A 22 8.16 -10.74 -4.84
N ALA A 23 6.85 -10.46 -4.77
CA ALA A 23 5.83 -11.31 -5.39
C ALA A 23 5.96 -11.37 -6.93
N ILE A 24 6.18 -10.23 -7.60
CA ILE A 24 6.37 -10.20 -9.06
C ILE A 24 7.65 -10.94 -9.44
N ARG A 25 8.79 -10.67 -8.81
CA ARG A 25 10.06 -11.35 -9.14
C ARG A 25 9.98 -12.86 -8.91
N TYR A 26 9.37 -13.27 -7.79
CA TYR A 26 9.10 -14.68 -7.54
C TYR A 26 8.21 -15.29 -8.62
N SER A 27 7.16 -14.59 -9.05
CA SER A 27 6.23 -15.06 -10.09
C SER A 27 6.86 -15.16 -11.48
N VAL A 28 7.91 -14.37 -11.77
CA VAL A 28 8.72 -14.51 -13.00
C VAL A 28 9.60 -15.75 -12.93
N VAL A 29 10.19 -16.07 -11.77
CA VAL A 29 11.09 -17.23 -11.65
C VAL A 29 10.31 -18.54 -11.51
N ARG A 30 9.22 -18.52 -10.74
CA ARG A 30 8.44 -19.72 -10.45
C ARG A 30 7.70 -20.17 -11.70
N ARG A 31 8.00 -21.39 -12.11
CA ARG A 31 7.20 -22.15 -13.07
C ARG A 31 6.36 -23.17 -12.30
N GLN A 32 5.12 -23.35 -12.73
CA GLN A 32 4.21 -24.33 -12.17
C GLN A 32 3.05 -24.53 -13.13
N THR A 33 2.60 -25.78 -13.26
CA THR A 33 1.52 -26.19 -14.18
C THR A 33 1.80 -25.81 -15.63
N GLN A 34 0.91 -26.23 -16.54
CA GLN A 34 1.04 -26.01 -17.98
C GLN A 34 -0.20 -25.26 -18.46
N ASN A 35 -0.02 -24.29 -19.37
CA ASN A 35 -1.15 -23.66 -20.05
C ASN A 35 -1.78 -24.58 -21.10
N ARG A 36 -0.96 -25.44 -21.71
CA ARG A 36 -1.38 -26.40 -22.73
C ARG A 36 -0.69 -27.75 -22.48
N PRO A 37 -1.39 -28.88 -22.68
CA PRO A 37 -0.78 -30.20 -22.54
C PRO A 37 0.45 -30.35 -23.44
N GLY A 38 1.57 -30.81 -22.87
CA GLY A 38 2.81 -31.07 -23.61
C GLY A 38 3.77 -29.88 -23.74
N GLU A 39 3.39 -28.68 -23.28
CA GLU A 39 4.32 -27.54 -23.19
C GLU A 39 5.13 -27.57 -21.87
N PRO A 40 6.31 -26.93 -21.80
CA PRO A 40 7.02 -26.73 -20.54
C PRO A 40 6.16 -25.99 -19.51
N GLU A 41 6.52 -26.08 -18.23
CA GLU A 41 5.80 -25.35 -17.19
C GLU A 41 5.82 -23.82 -17.44
N THR A 42 4.64 -23.22 -17.34
CA THR A 42 4.44 -21.79 -17.55
C THR A 42 4.96 -21.00 -16.34
N GLN A 43 5.51 -19.80 -16.56
CA GLN A 43 5.79 -18.88 -15.45
C GLN A 43 4.47 -18.52 -14.77
N VAL A 44 4.46 -18.48 -13.44
CA VAL A 44 3.23 -18.21 -12.70
C VAL A 44 2.68 -16.82 -13.01
N LEU A 45 3.55 -15.85 -13.36
CA LEU A 45 3.12 -14.51 -13.78
C LEU A 45 2.34 -14.48 -15.11
N ASP A 46 2.44 -15.52 -15.95
CA ASP A 46 1.72 -15.54 -17.24
C ASP A 46 0.23 -15.88 -17.07
N TYR A 47 -0.17 -16.38 -15.91
CA TYR A 47 -1.58 -16.61 -15.61
C TYR A 47 -2.30 -15.29 -15.33
N GLN A 48 -3.41 -15.05 -16.02
CA GLN A 48 -4.25 -13.87 -15.82
C GLN A 48 -4.70 -13.72 -14.36
N THR A 49 -4.93 -14.83 -13.65
CA THR A 49 -5.29 -14.82 -12.23
C THR A 49 -4.17 -14.29 -11.34
N GLN A 50 -2.90 -14.57 -11.67
CA GLN A 50 -1.76 -14.02 -10.95
C GLN A 50 -1.57 -12.53 -11.28
N GLN A 51 -1.72 -12.16 -12.55
CA GLN A 51 -1.66 -10.76 -13.00
C GLN A 51 -2.75 -9.91 -12.34
N PHE A 52 -3.97 -10.42 -12.25
CA PHE A 52 -5.10 -9.75 -11.61
C PHE A 52 -4.88 -9.49 -10.12
N LYS A 53 -4.10 -10.35 -9.44
CA LYS A 53 -3.71 -10.12 -8.05
C LYS A 53 -2.61 -9.07 -7.94
N LEU A 54 -1.58 -9.13 -8.79
CA LEU A 54 -0.34 -8.38 -8.60
C LEU A 54 -0.33 -7.02 -9.31
N PHE A 55 -0.82 -6.92 -10.54
CA PHE A 55 -0.72 -5.67 -11.31
C PHE A 55 -1.56 -4.52 -10.74
N PRO A 56 -2.78 -4.76 -10.20
CA PRO A 56 -3.49 -3.70 -9.48
C PRO A 56 -2.71 -3.20 -8.26
N LEU A 57 -2.05 -4.08 -7.51
CA LEU A 57 -1.21 -3.68 -6.38
C LEU A 57 0.03 -2.89 -6.81
N LEU A 58 0.64 -3.27 -7.94
CA LEU A 58 1.75 -2.51 -8.53
C LEU A 58 1.31 -1.09 -8.89
N ALA A 59 0.17 -0.95 -9.57
CA ALA A 59 -0.40 0.35 -9.91
C ALA A 59 -0.73 1.16 -8.64
N SER A 60 -1.33 0.52 -7.64
CA SER A 60 -1.64 1.14 -6.35
C SER A 60 -0.40 1.65 -5.63
N ALA A 61 0.72 0.92 -5.64
CA ALA A 61 1.96 1.38 -5.01
C ALA A 61 2.46 2.71 -5.61
N TYR A 62 2.42 2.85 -6.94
CA TYR A 62 2.77 4.11 -7.61
C TYR A 62 1.75 5.22 -7.31
N ALA A 63 0.44 4.90 -7.37
CA ALA A 63 -0.61 5.87 -7.07
C ALA A 63 -0.49 6.40 -5.63
N MET A 64 -0.23 5.53 -4.66
CA MET A 64 0.01 5.90 -3.26
C MET A 64 1.25 6.76 -3.10
N LYS A 65 2.35 6.49 -3.84
CA LYS A 65 3.56 7.33 -3.78
C LYS A 65 3.26 8.75 -4.25
N PHE A 66 2.53 8.91 -5.36
CA PHE A 66 2.13 10.23 -5.84
C PHE A 66 1.13 10.92 -4.90
N ALA A 67 0.20 10.18 -4.31
CA ALA A 67 -0.71 10.72 -3.29
C ALA A 67 0.04 11.19 -2.04
N GLY A 68 1.08 10.47 -1.60
CA GLY A 68 1.95 10.87 -0.50
C GLY A 68 2.71 12.16 -0.79
N HIS A 69 3.29 12.30 -1.99
CA HIS A 69 3.93 13.53 -2.43
C HIS A 69 2.96 14.72 -2.44
N TYR A 70 1.76 14.52 -2.98
CA TYR A 70 0.71 15.54 -2.98
C TYR A 70 0.33 15.94 -1.55
N MET A 71 0.13 14.97 -0.66
CA MET A 71 -0.24 15.21 0.72
C MET A 71 0.82 15.99 1.50
N MET A 72 2.11 15.70 1.27
CA MET A 72 3.21 16.45 1.89
C MET A 72 3.27 17.90 1.38
N LYS A 73 3.02 18.10 0.09
CA LYS A 73 2.90 19.44 -0.50
C LYS A 73 1.74 20.22 0.15
N LEU A 74 0.54 19.62 0.21
CA LEU A 74 -0.63 20.21 0.86
C LEU A 74 -0.35 20.57 2.33
N TYR A 75 0.28 19.67 3.09
CA TYR A 75 0.68 19.95 4.47
C TYR A 75 1.59 21.17 4.58
N THR A 76 2.58 21.29 3.69
CA THR A 76 3.55 22.40 3.68
C THR A 76 2.85 23.73 3.35
N GLU A 77 1.97 23.74 2.35
CA GLU A 77 1.20 24.92 1.94
C GLU A 77 0.28 25.40 3.06
N VAL A 78 -0.51 24.50 3.66
CA VAL A 78 -1.43 24.86 4.74
C VAL A 78 -0.67 25.28 6.01
N THR A 79 0.49 24.69 6.30
CA THR A 79 1.33 25.13 7.43
C THR A 79 1.82 26.56 7.22
N LYS A 80 2.15 26.95 5.99
CA LYS A 80 2.50 28.33 5.65
C LYS A 80 1.30 29.26 5.85
N GLU A 81 0.12 28.89 5.38
CA GLU A 81 -1.11 29.69 5.59
C GLU A 81 -1.41 29.90 7.07
N ILE A 82 -1.25 28.86 7.90
CA ILE A 82 -1.42 28.96 9.35
C ILE A 82 -0.46 29.98 9.95
N SER A 83 0.80 30.03 9.50
CA SER A 83 1.78 31.01 9.98
C SER A 83 1.41 32.46 9.63
N GLU A 84 0.61 32.64 8.58
CA GLU A 84 0.05 33.92 8.15
C GLU A 84 -1.33 34.22 8.80
N GLY A 85 -1.80 33.35 9.71
CA GLY A 85 -3.09 33.48 10.39
C GLY A 85 -4.30 33.01 9.58
N ASN A 86 -4.09 32.37 8.43
CA ASN A 86 -5.15 31.84 7.58
C ASN A 86 -5.41 30.35 7.89
N LEU A 87 -6.60 30.04 8.39
CA LEU A 87 -7.00 28.68 8.76
C LEU A 87 -8.00 28.05 7.76
N LYS A 88 -8.26 28.69 6.62
CA LYS A 88 -9.32 28.26 5.68
C LYS A 88 -9.12 26.85 5.13
N SER A 89 -7.88 26.47 4.85
CA SER A 89 -7.52 25.18 4.23
C SER A 89 -7.27 24.07 5.27
N LEU A 90 -7.31 24.40 6.56
CA LEU A 90 -7.07 23.44 7.65
C LEU A 90 -8.11 22.29 7.70
N PRO A 91 -9.43 22.54 7.51
CA PRO A 91 -10.42 21.47 7.47
C PRO A 91 -10.17 20.48 6.33
N GLU A 92 -9.82 20.96 5.14
CA GLU A 92 -9.49 20.12 3.98
C GLU A 92 -8.26 19.26 4.26
N LEU A 93 -7.16 19.85 4.75
CA LEU A 93 -5.97 19.10 5.14
C LEU A 93 -6.33 17.99 6.14
N HIS A 94 -7.17 18.29 7.14
CA HIS A 94 -7.58 17.29 8.12
C HIS A 94 -8.37 16.15 7.50
N ALA A 95 -9.40 16.44 6.70
CA ALA A 95 -10.21 15.41 6.04
C ALA A 95 -9.39 14.56 5.05
N THR A 96 -8.62 15.19 4.16
CA THR A 96 -7.76 14.50 3.21
C THR A 96 -6.71 13.65 3.91
N SER A 97 -6.09 14.16 4.99
CA SER A 97 -5.10 13.41 5.75
C SER A 97 -5.66 12.17 6.45
N ALA A 98 -6.87 12.26 7.01
CA ALA A 98 -7.53 11.15 7.66
C ALA A 98 -7.91 10.07 6.64
N GLY A 99 -8.56 10.47 5.54
CA GLY A 99 -9.01 9.55 4.50
C GLY A 99 -7.87 8.83 3.79
N LEU A 100 -6.84 9.58 3.36
CA LEU A 100 -5.68 8.97 2.68
C LEU A 100 -4.90 8.05 3.60
N LYS A 101 -4.68 8.44 4.87
CA LYS A 101 -4.03 7.56 5.84
C LYS A 101 -4.77 6.24 5.96
N ALA A 102 -6.10 6.29 6.15
CA ALA A 102 -6.90 5.10 6.37
C ALA A 102 -6.90 4.19 5.13
N PHE A 103 -7.19 4.77 3.96
CA PHE A 103 -7.23 4.05 2.70
C PHE A 103 -5.90 3.39 2.36
N CYS A 104 -4.80 4.15 2.43
CA CYS A 104 -3.48 3.66 2.06
C CYS A 104 -3.00 2.58 3.04
N SER A 105 -3.25 2.74 4.34
CA SER A 105 -2.78 1.77 5.33
C SER A 105 -3.49 0.43 5.26
N GLU A 106 -4.79 0.46 4.98
CA GLU A 106 -5.59 -0.75 4.80
C GLU A 106 -5.24 -1.47 3.49
N LEU A 107 -5.14 -0.71 2.38
CA LEU A 107 -4.76 -1.26 1.09
C LEU A 107 -3.37 -1.91 1.13
N CYS A 108 -2.40 -1.29 1.82
CA CYS A 108 -1.07 -1.86 1.98
C CYS A 108 -1.08 -3.15 2.82
N CYS A 109 -1.77 -3.18 3.96
CA CYS A 109 -1.88 -4.42 4.77
C CYS A 109 -2.44 -5.58 3.93
N ASN A 110 -3.58 -5.34 3.26
CA ASN A 110 -4.22 -6.34 2.42
C ASN A 110 -3.33 -6.74 1.22
N GLY A 111 -2.62 -5.77 0.64
CA GLY A 111 -1.71 -5.99 -0.48
C GLY A 111 -0.48 -6.83 -0.12
N ILE A 112 0.12 -6.64 1.07
CA ILE A 112 1.24 -7.45 1.54
C ILE A 112 0.81 -8.91 1.69
N GLU A 113 -0.35 -9.15 2.31
CA GLU A 113 -0.85 -10.52 2.50
C GLU A 113 -1.22 -11.18 1.16
N LEU A 114 -1.81 -10.43 0.23
CA LEU A 114 -2.06 -10.95 -1.12
C LEU A 114 -0.76 -11.30 -1.85
N CYS A 115 0.29 -10.48 -1.71
CA CYS A 115 1.63 -10.78 -2.24
C CYS A 115 2.21 -12.07 -1.63
N ARG A 116 2.02 -12.27 -0.31
CA ARG A 116 2.45 -13.48 0.42
C ARG A 116 1.76 -14.72 -0.13
N LEU A 117 0.43 -14.67 -0.27
CA LEU A 117 -0.37 -15.76 -0.82
C LEU A 117 -0.02 -16.06 -2.29
N SER A 118 0.28 -15.02 -3.07
CA SER A 118 0.72 -15.15 -4.47
C SER A 118 2.08 -15.83 -4.65
N CYS A 119 2.90 -15.93 -3.59
CA CYS A 119 4.14 -16.70 -3.58
C CYS A 119 3.93 -18.20 -3.23
N GLY A 120 2.69 -18.62 -3.02
CA GLY A 120 2.34 -19.99 -2.64
C GLY A 120 2.97 -20.39 -1.30
N GLY A 121 3.29 -21.69 -1.14
CA GLY A 121 3.89 -22.21 0.10
C GLY A 121 5.21 -21.53 0.48
N HIS A 122 6.03 -21.10 -0.49
CA HIS A 122 7.27 -20.38 -0.19
C HIS A 122 7.04 -18.99 0.40
N GLY A 123 5.89 -18.36 0.13
CA GLY A 123 5.49 -17.11 0.77
C GLY A 123 5.23 -17.25 2.28
N TYR A 124 4.98 -18.45 2.79
CA TYR A 124 4.87 -18.69 4.24
C TYR A 124 6.22 -18.65 4.95
N SER A 125 7.30 -19.06 4.26
CA SER A 125 8.64 -19.09 4.86
C SER A 125 9.13 -17.68 5.18
N ALA A 126 9.83 -17.54 6.31
CA ALA A 126 10.55 -16.32 6.66
C ALA A 126 11.57 -15.92 5.59
N ALA A 127 12.07 -16.87 4.79
CA ALA A 127 12.96 -16.60 3.66
C ALA A 127 12.32 -15.72 2.57
N SER A 128 10.98 -15.67 2.48
CA SER A 128 10.29 -14.75 1.57
C SER A 128 10.32 -13.30 2.06
N GLY A 129 10.55 -13.05 3.36
CA GLY A 129 10.48 -11.74 4.00
C GLY A 129 9.07 -11.15 4.15
N LEU A 130 8.06 -11.73 3.50
CA LEU A 130 6.68 -11.20 3.48
C LEU A 130 5.95 -11.33 4.83
N PRO A 131 6.06 -12.44 5.60
CA PRO A 131 5.44 -12.54 6.91
C PRO A 131 5.91 -11.46 7.89
N GLN A 132 7.23 -11.21 7.95
CA GLN A 132 7.79 -10.17 8.82
C GLN A 132 7.36 -8.78 8.36
N LEU A 133 7.38 -8.51 7.05
CA LEU A 133 6.93 -7.25 6.49
C LEU A 133 5.47 -6.95 6.86
N TYR A 134 4.59 -7.96 6.81
CA TYR A 134 3.20 -7.82 7.26
C TYR A 134 3.12 -7.54 8.75
N ALA A 135 3.83 -8.33 9.58
CA ALA A 135 3.83 -8.16 11.03
C ALA A 135 4.26 -6.74 11.44
N ASP A 136 5.34 -6.23 10.86
CA ASP A 136 5.87 -4.88 11.11
C ASP A 136 4.88 -3.79 10.69
N TYR A 137 4.16 -4.00 9.60
CA TYR A 137 3.29 -2.98 9.01
C TYR A 137 1.85 -3.01 9.54
N SER A 138 1.37 -4.17 9.98
CA SER A 138 -0.01 -4.43 10.45
C SER A 138 -0.56 -3.48 11.52
N PRO A 139 0.25 -2.79 12.34
CA PRO A 139 -0.25 -1.75 13.25
C PRO A 139 -0.61 -0.41 12.58
N SER A 140 -0.19 -0.17 11.33
CA SER A 140 -0.39 1.12 10.62
C SER A 140 -1.87 1.55 10.48
N PRO A 141 -2.84 0.64 10.25
CA PRO A 141 -4.27 0.95 10.32
C PRO A 141 -4.76 1.47 11.69
N THR A 142 -3.98 1.29 12.76
CA THR A 142 -4.35 1.72 14.12
C THR A 142 -3.65 3.02 14.55
N TYR A 143 -2.38 3.22 14.18
CA TYR A 143 -1.63 4.43 14.54
C TYR A 143 -2.25 5.70 13.96
N GLU A 144 -2.08 6.84 14.65
CA GLU A 144 -2.58 8.16 14.21
C GLU A 144 -4.09 8.22 13.92
N GLY A 145 -4.84 7.29 14.51
CA GLY A 145 -6.29 7.15 14.39
C GLY A 145 -6.67 5.82 13.73
N GLU A 146 -7.55 5.06 14.39
CA GLU A 146 -8.11 3.83 13.83
C GLU A 146 -8.89 4.15 12.54
N ASN A 147 -8.70 3.29 11.52
CA ASN A 147 -9.15 3.57 10.16
C ASN A 147 -10.64 3.87 10.03
N THR A 148 -11.52 3.13 10.73
CA THR A 148 -12.96 3.40 10.71
C THR A 148 -13.27 4.80 11.24
N VAL A 149 -12.63 5.20 12.34
CA VAL A 149 -12.76 6.56 12.89
C VAL A 149 -12.24 7.62 11.92
N MET A 150 -11.11 7.36 11.25
CA MET A 150 -10.54 8.29 10.26
C MET A 150 -11.44 8.47 9.03
N LEU A 151 -12.04 7.39 8.54
CA LEU A 151 -13.01 7.46 7.45
C LEU A 151 -14.27 8.24 7.88
N LEU A 152 -14.75 8.07 9.11
CA LEU A 152 -15.85 8.86 9.66
C LEU A 152 -15.50 10.34 9.83
N GLN A 153 -14.24 10.69 10.15
CA GLN A 153 -13.79 12.08 10.16
C GLN A 153 -13.79 12.70 8.77
N THR A 154 -13.51 11.90 7.74
CA THR A 154 -13.49 12.35 6.33
C THR A 154 -14.91 12.52 5.76
N ALA A 155 -15.87 11.72 6.24
CA ALA A 155 -17.24 11.73 5.77
C ALA A 155 -18.11 12.88 6.33
N ARG A 156 -17.63 13.57 7.37
CA ARG A 156 -18.31 14.71 8.00
C ARG A 156 -17.93 16.01 7.32
#